data_AF-A0A7X5YC89-F1
#
_entry.id   AF-A0A7X5YC89-F1
#
_cell.length_a   1.000
_cell.length_b   1.000
_cell.length_c   1.000
_cell.angle_alpha   90.00
_cell.angle_beta   90.00
_cell.angle_gamma   90.00
#
_symmetry.space_group_name_H-M   'P 1'
#
loop_
_entity.id
_entity.type
_entity.pdbx_description
1 polymer ?
#
loop_
_entity_poly.entity_id
_entity_poly.type
_entity_poly.pdbx_seq_one_letter_code
_entity_poly.pdbx_strand_id
1 'polypeptide(L)'
;MMQKWMDDMRQESADDFIQMAKDFAKAERELGVQKWVSISIERVDKNRNREQIFSYDLPREVYERWEWVVNWRRAKLVCKYPKDHVNCYFSFYDKRLGNNPKFISDLKTLASAKAQVTKVQRKIDEYIVYNKANNLFFDEDTDEDLLKAREKLAIKMANVQAAEDRLKQKIKQVKEKTV
;
A
#
# COMPACT_ATOMS: atom_id res chain seq x y z
N MET A 1 -29.19 -1.58 -18.60
CA MET A 1 -28.03 -0.67 -18.73
C MET A 1 -27.33 -0.47 -17.38
N MET A 2 -28.08 -0.29 -16.28
CA MET A 2 -27.55 -0.23 -14.91
C MET A 2 -27.07 -1.58 -14.33
N GLN A 3 -27.72 -2.69 -14.65
CA GLN A 3 -27.19 -4.04 -14.35
C GLN A 3 -25.77 -4.19 -14.93
N LYS A 4 -25.60 -3.79 -16.19
CA LYS A 4 -24.30 -3.81 -16.88
C LYS A 4 -23.27 -2.89 -16.22
N TRP A 5 -23.65 -1.72 -15.71
CA TRP A 5 -22.78 -0.79 -14.96
C TRP A 5 -22.36 -1.32 -13.57
N MET A 6 -23.28 -1.94 -12.83
CA MET A 6 -22.99 -2.63 -11.56
C MET A 6 -22.22 -3.94 -11.76
N ASP A 7 -22.42 -4.62 -12.90
CA ASP A 7 -21.69 -5.82 -13.30
C ASP A 7 -20.28 -5.47 -13.81
N ASP A 8 -20.09 -4.33 -14.49
CA ASP A 8 -18.76 -3.80 -14.88
C ASP A 8 -17.92 -3.42 -13.66
N MET A 9 -18.58 -2.98 -12.57
CA MET A 9 -17.94 -2.81 -11.25
C MET A 9 -17.50 -4.14 -10.62
N ARG A 10 -18.09 -5.28 -11.03
CA ARG A 10 -17.71 -6.63 -10.59
C ARG A 10 -16.73 -7.32 -11.54
N GLN A 11 -16.57 -6.83 -12.77
CA GLN A 11 -15.73 -7.46 -13.77
C GLN A 11 -14.28 -6.95 -13.65
N GLU A 12 -13.44 -7.72 -12.97
CA GLU A 12 -12.02 -7.41 -12.79
C GLU A 12 -11.25 -7.64 -14.11
N SER A 13 -11.00 -6.55 -14.86
CA SER A 13 -10.09 -6.55 -16.01
C SER A 13 -8.64 -6.31 -15.57
N ALA A 14 -7.66 -6.82 -16.34
CA ALA A 14 -6.24 -6.56 -16.14
C ALA A 14 -5.92 -5.05 -16.02
N ASP A 15 -6.66 -4.21 -16.76
CA ASP A 15 -6.51 -2.76 -16.72
C ASP A 15 -6.98 -2.15 -15.38
N ASP A 16 -7.97 -2.75 -14.71
CA ASP A 16 -8.43 -2.28 -13.40
C ASP A 16 -7.40 -2.59 -12.31
N PHE A 17 -6.65 -3.69 -12.43
CA PHE A 17 -5.52 -3.99 -11.54
C PHE A 17 -4.38 -2.98 -11.70
N ILE A 18 -4.03 -2.62 -12.94
CA ILE A 18 -3.00 -1.60 -13.21
C ILE A 18 -3.44 -0.26 -12.65
N GLN A 19 -4.71 0.11 -12.85
CA GLN A 19 -5.24 1.38 -12.34
C GLN A 19 -5.31 1.39 -10.82
N MET A 20 -5.71 0.27 -10.19
CA MET A 20 -5.69 0.12 -8.75
C MET A 20 -4.27 0.29 -8.19
N ALA A 21 -3.25 -0.31 -8.82
CA ALA A 21 -1.87 -0.13 -8.40
C ALA A 21 -1.41 1.35 -8.49
N LYS A 22 -1.84 2.09 -9.52
CA LYS A 22 -1.60 3.54 -9.64
C LYS A 22 -2.29 4.33 -8.52
N ASP A 23 -3.54 4.00 -8.21
CA ASP A 23 -4.32 4.65 -7.16
C ASP A 23 -3.69 4.41 -5.78
N PHE A 24 -3.20 3.20 -5.51
CA PHE A 24 -2.42 2.89 -4.32
C PHE A 24 -1.10 3.68 -4.26
N ALA A 25 -0.34 3.71 -5.35
CA ALA A 25 0.92 4.46 -5.39
C ALA A 25 0.70 5.97 -5.17
N LYS A 26 -0.40 6.52 -5.72
CA LYS A 26 -0.82 7.91 -5.46
C LYS A 26 -1.16 8.12 -3.98
N ALA A 27 -1.96 7.23 -3.38
CA ALA A 27 -2.32 7.31 -1.97
C ALA A 27 -1.09 7.25 -1.05
N GLU A 28 -0.15 6.33 -1.31
CA GLU A 28 1.10 6.22 -0.54
C GLU A 28 1.97 7.48 -0.67
N ARG A 29 2.03 8.08 -1.86
CA ARG A 29 2.76 9.35 -2.10
C ARG A 29 2.14 10.50 -1.32
N GLU A 30 0.81 10.62 -1.31
CA GLU A 30 0.10 11.67 -0.57
C GLU A 30 0.22 11.50 0.95
N LEU A 31 0.26 10.25 1.44
CA LEU A 31 0.54 9.95 2.85
C LEU A 31 2.03 10.13 3.21
N GLY A 32 2.90 10.25 2.20
CA GLY A 32 4.34 10.39 2.35
C GLY A 32 5.01 9.16 2.96
N VAL A 33 4.50 7.96 2.68
CA VAL A 33 5.02 6.69 3.25
C VAL A 33 6.49 6.51 2.90
N GLN A 34 7.35 6.32 3.91
CA GLN A 34 8.77 6.04 3.68
C GLN A 34 9.01 4.54 3.69
N LYS A 35 9.09 3.92 2.51
CA LYS A 35 9.27 2.47 2.37
C LYS A 35 10.72 2.07 2.68
N TRP A 36 10.93 1.37 3.79
CA TRP A 36 12.24 0.83 4.19
C TRP A 36 12.18 -0.69 4.32
N VAL A 37 13.36 -1.31 4.20
CA VAL A 37 13.52 -2.74 4.44
C VAL A 37 14.72 -2.99 5.35
N SER A 38 14.47 -3.74 6.41
CA SER A 38 15.50 -4.33 7.24
C SER A 38 15.78 -5.74 6.74
N ILE A 39 17.04 -6.01 6.39
CA ILE A 39 17.49 -7.30 5.87
C ILE A 39 18.48 -7.89 6.86
N SER A 40 18.15 -9.01 7.50
CA SER A 40 19.10 -9.79 8.30
C SER A 40 19.52 -11.04 7.55
N ILE A 41 20.82 -11.34 7.57
CA ILE A 41 21.35 -12.61 7.09
C ILE A 41 21.83 -13.39 8.30
N GLU A 42 21.17 -14.51 8.54
CA GLU A 42 21.38 -15.37 9.71
C GLU A 42 21.91 -16.73 9.28
N ARG A 43 22.87 -17.24 10.06
CA ARG A 43 23.37 -18.61 9.95
C ARG A 43 22.76 -19.45 11.05
N VAL A 44 22.27 -20.62 10.69
CA VAL A 44 21.77 -21.62 11.63
C VAL A 44 22.69 -22.84 11.54
N ASP A 45 23.42 -23.08 12.63
CA ASP A 45 24.29 -24.25 12.76
C ASP A 45 23.45 -25.52 13.02
N LYS A 46 24.08 -26.70 12.94
CA LYS A 46 23.47 -28.02 13.21
C LYS A 46 22.81 -28.11 14.59
N ASN A 47 23.36 -27.39 15.56
CA ASN A 47 22.83 -27.30 16.93
C ASN A 47 21.65 -26.31 17.05
N ARG A 48 21.14 -25.76 15.93
CA ARG A 48 20.08 -24.74 15.85
C ARG A 48 20.44 -23.39 16.48
N ASN A 49 21.72 -23.15 16.76
CA ASN A 49 22.22 -21.85 17.18
C ASN A 49 22.11 -20.88 16.00
N ARG A 50 21.47 -19.73 16.24
CA ARG A 50 21.28 -18.67 15.24
C ARG A 50 22.31 -17.57 15.46
N GLU A 51 23.11 -17.30 14.45
CA GLU A 51 24.06 -16.20 14.44
C GLU A 51 23.69 -15.22 13.33
N GLN A 52 23.38 -13.98 13.70
CA GLN A 52 23.16 -12.91 12.74
C GLN A 52 24.50 -12.40 12.23
N ILE A 53 24.81 -12.66 10.95
CA ILE A 53 26.09 -12.28 10.34
C ILE A 53 26.02 -10.84 9.83
N PHE A 54 24.93 -10.49 9.13
CA PHE A 54 24.74 -9.16 8.58
C PHE A 54 23.36 -8.61 8.93
N SER A 55 23.32 -7.28 9.09
CA SER A 55 22.11 -6.50 9.21
C SER A 55 22.23 -5.28 8.30
N TYR A 56 21.24 -5.07 7.46
CA TYR A 56 21.14 -3.88 6.62
C TYR A 56 19.82 -3.18 6.89
N ASP A 57 19.85 -1.85 6.96
CA ASP A 57 18.65 -1.02 6.98
C ASP A 57 18.76 -0.02 5.83
N LEU A 58 17.92 -0.18 4.82
CA LEU A 58 18.01 0.58 3.58
C LEU A 58 16.64 0.88 2.96
N PRO A 59 16.54 1.93 2.13
CA PRO A 59 15.30 2.24 1.42
C PRO A 59 14.88 1.07 0.53
N ARG A 60 13.57 0.80 0.48
CA ARG A 60 13.02 -0.34 -0.29
C ARG A 60 13.35 -0.25 -1.78
N GLU A 61 13.35 0.95 -2.35
CA GLU A 61 13.69 1.16 -3.77
C GLU A 61 15.13 0.73 -4.10
N VAL A 62 16.05 0.94 -3.15
CA VAL A 62 17.46 0.53 -3.27
C VAL A 62 17.57 -0.99 -3.26
N TYR A 63 16.82 -1.65 -2.36
CA TYR A 63 16.73 -3.10 -2.34
C TYR A 63 16.17 -3.67 -3.64
N GLU A 64 15.00 -3.19 -4.08
CA GLU A 64 14.33 -3.72 -5.27
C GLU A 64 15.18 -3.55 -6.53
N ARG A 65 15.96 -2.47 -6.63
CA ARG A 65 16.87 -2.24 -7.75
C ARG A 65 18.11 -3.15 -7.71
N TRP A 66 18.62 -3.48 -6.53
CA TRP A 66 19.89 -4.20 -6.35
C TRP A 66 19.73 -5.49 -5.53
N GLU A 67 18.58 -6.14 -5.66
CA GLU A 67 18.25 -7.37 -4.93
C GLU A 67 19.29 -8.47 -5.16
N TRP A 68 19.85 -8.52 -6.38
CA TRP A 68 20.91 -9.45 -6.75
C TRP A 68 22.17 -9.33 -5.86
N VAL A 69 22.46 -8.16 -5.27
CA VAL A 69 23.61 -7.97 -4.36
C VAL A 69 23.40 -8.75 -3.07
N VAL A 70 22.18 -8.72 -2.53
CA VAL A 70 21.81 -9.48 -1.32
C VAL A 70 21.89 -10.97 -1.62
N ASN A 71 21.35 -11.40 -2.77
CA ASN A 71 21.40 -12.80 -3.21
C ASN A 71 22.84 -13.29 -3.46
N TRP A 72 23.69 -12.47 -4.07
CA TRP A 72 25.10 -12.80 -4.28
C TRP A 72 25.84 -12.95 -2.96
N ARG A 73 25.56 -12.07 -2.00
CA ARG A 73 26.16 -12.14 -0.66
C ARG A 73 25.70 -13.38 0.11
N ARG A 74 24.42 -13.72 0.02
CA ARG A 74 23.86 -14.98 0.55
C ARG A 74 24.58 -16.17 -0.08
N ALA A 75 24.72 -16.23 -1.40
CA ALA A 75 25.40 -17.32 -2.09
C ALA A 75 26.86 -17.47 -1.63
N LYS A 76 27.60 -16.36 -1.50
CA LYS A 76 28.96 -16.37 -0.95
C LYS A 76 29.02 -16.96 0.47
N LEU A 77 28.05 -16.65 1.32
CA LEU A 77 27.97 -17.20 2.67
C LEU A 77 27.63 -18.69 2.69
N VAL A 78 26.74 -19.14 1.81
CA VAL A 78 26.42 -20.57 1.63
C VAL A 78 27.68 -21.34 1.21
N CYS A 79 28.49 -20.80 0.29
CA CYS A 79 29.75 -21.42 -0.10
C CYS A 79 30.79 -21.45 1.03
N LYS A 80 30.81 -20.42 1.89
CA LYS A 80 31.72 -20.37 3.06
C LYS A 80 31.29 -21.35 4.15
N TYR A 81 30.00 -21.57 4.33
CA TYR A 81 29.42 -22.44 5.36
C TYR A 81 28.49 -23.50 4.73
N PRO A 82 29.04 -24.49 4.01
CA PRO A 82 28.22 -25.41 3.20
C PRO A 82 27.37 -26.38 4.04
N LYS A 83 27.71 -26.58 5.32
CA LYS A 83 26.97 -27.47 6.25
C LYS A 83 25.89 -26.73 7.06
N ASP A 84 25.88 -25.41 7.03
CA ASP A 84 24.99 -24.57 7.84
C ASP A 84 23.88 -23.99 6.96
N HIS A 85 22.73 -23.68 7.55
CA HIS A 85 21.65 -23.04 6.82
C HIS A 85 21.79 -21.52 6.89
N VAL A 86 21.96 -20.89 5.72
CA VAL A 86 22.00 -19.41 5.61
C VAL A 86 20.64 -18.89 5.16
N ASN A 87 19.95 -18.20 6.08
CA ASN A 87 18.64 -17.60 5.88
C ASN A 87 18.78 -16.07 5.71
N CYS A 88 17.90 -15.51 4.90
CA CYS A 88 17.73 -14.06 4.78
C CYS A 88 16.30 -13.72 5.23
N TYR A 89 16.19 -12.84 6.22
CA TYR A 89 14.91 -12.33 6.69
C TYR A 89 14.74 -10.90 6.23
N PHE A 90 13.55 -10.60 5.75
CA PHE A 90 13.16 -9.29 5.24
C PHE A 90 12.02 -8.76 6.10
N SER A 91 12.17 -7.54 6.57
CA SER A 91 11.11 -6.82 7.28
C SER A 91 10.85 -5.50 6.58
N PHE A 92 9.67 -5.38 5.97
CA PHE A 92 9.23 -4.17 5.27
C PHE A 92 8.42 -3.29 6.22
N TYR A 93 8.84 -2.04 6.38
CA TYR A 93 8.22 -1.14 7.33
C TYR A 93 8.30 0.32 6.87
N ASP A 94 7.55 1.19 7.55
CA ASP A 94 7.68 2.64 7.38
C ASP A 94 8.63 3.20 8.43
N LYS A 95 9.71 3.85 8.00
CA LYS A 95 10.73 4.42 8.90
C LYS A 95 10.14 5.43 9.90
N ARG A 96 9.06 6.11 9.54
CA ARG A 96 8.39 7.09 10.41
C ARG A 96 7.68 6.45 11.62
N LEU A 97 7.20 5.23 11.45
CA LEU A 97 6.38 4.50 12.42
C LEU A 97 7.16 3.39 13.13
N GLY A 98 8.35 3.06 12.62
CA GLY A 98 9.15 1.92 13.07
C GLY A 98 8.52 0.58 12.64
N ASN A 99 9.07 -0.52 13.15
CA ASN A 99 8.61 -1.87 12.83
C ASN A 99 7.46 -2.36 13.74
N ASN A 100 6.47 -1.51 14.00
CA ASN A 100 5.30 -1.90 14.78
C ASN A 100 4.21 -2.49 13.86
N PRO A 101 3.83 -3.77 14.02
CA PRO A 101 2.88 -4.42 13.12
C PRO A 101 1.51 -3.73 13.09
N LYS A 102 1.06 -3.16 14.22
CA LYS A 102 -0.24 -2.48 14.32
C LYS A 102 -0.29 -1.17 13.56
N PHE A 103 0.82 -0.41 13.55
CA PHE A 103 0.90 0.82 12.76
C PHE A 103 1.00 0.53 11.26
N ILE A 104 1.69 -0.55 10.89
CA ILE A 104 1.77 -0.99 9.49
C ILE A 104 0.39 -1.42 8.98
N SER A 105 -0.41 -2.14 9.78
CA SER A 105 -1.78 -2.53 9.38
C SER A 105 -2.71 -1.32 9.23
N ASP A 106 -2.64 -0.37 10.16
CA ASP A 106 -3.44 0.86 10.11
C ASP A 106 -3.10 1.68 8.86
N LEU A 107 -1.80 1.82 8.54
CA LEU A 107 -1.32 2.53 7.36
C LEU A 107 -1.79 1.88 6.05
N LYS A 108 -1.70 0.55 5.95
CA LYS A 108 -2.20 -0.20 4.78
C LYS A 108 -3.70 -0.01 4.60
N THR A 109 -4.45 -0.02 5.69
CA THR A 109 -5.91 0.19 5.68
C THR A 109 -6.26 1.60 5.20
N LEU A 110 -5.52 2.61 5.69
CA LEU A 110 -5.67 4.00 5.28
C LEU A 110 -5.34 4.21 3.80
N ALA A 111 -4.21 3.67 3.33
CA ALA A 111 -3.81 3.74 1.93
C ALA A 111 -4.86 3.08 1.02
N SER A 112 -5.40 1.93 1.43
CA SER A 112 -6.50 1.27 0.72
C SER A 112 -7.76 2.12 0.68
N ALA A 113 -8.20 2.67 1.80
CA ALA A 113 -9.38 3.54 1.86
C ALA A 113 -9.23 4.77 0.94
N LYS A 114 -8.04 5.37 0.90
CA LYS A 114 -7.72 6.52 0.05
C LYS A 114 -7.67 6.16 -1.44
N ALA A 115 -7.11 5.00 -1.78
CA ALA A 115 -7.18 4.46 -3.14
C ALA A 115 -8.63 4.19 -3.57
N GLN A 116 -9.48 3.67 -2.68
CA GLN A 116 -10.90 3.45 -2.96
C GLN A 116 -11.67 4.76 -3.19
N VAL A 117 -11.37 5.84 -2.44
CA VAL A 117 -11.95 7.17 -2.71
C VAL A 117 -11.57 7.63 -4.12
N THR A 118 -10.30 7.49 -4.49
CA THR A 118 -9.81 7.84 -5.84
C THR A 118 -10.51 7.02 -6.94
N LYS A 119 -10.67 5.71 -6.73
CA LYS A 119 -11.39 4.82 -7.66
C LYS A 119 -12.85 5.25 -7.84
N VAL A 120 -13.55 5.56 -6.74
CA VAL A 120 -14.96 5.99 -6.80
C VAL A 120 -15.08 7.33 -7.52
N GLN A 121 -14.20 8.30 -7.23
CA GLN A 121 -14.19 9.59 -7.92
C GLN A 121 -14.02 9.41 -9.44
N ARG A 122 -13.01 8.64 -9.85
CA ARG A 122 -12.75 8.33 -11.26
C ARG A 122 -13.97 7.70 -11.94
N LYS A 123 -14.64 6.76 -11.26
CA LYS A 123 -15.83 6.09 -11.81
C LYS A 123 -17.03 7.03 -11.95
N ILE A 124 -17.20 7.97 -11.02
CA ILE A 124 -18.20 9.04 -11.13
C ILE A 124 -17.87 9.92 -12.34
N ASP A 125 -16.61 10.28 -12.53
CA ASP A 125 -16.19 11.12 -13.66
C ASP A 125 -16.39 10.38 -15.01
N GLU A 126 -16.04 9.08 -15.08
CA GLU A 126 -16.31 8.20 -16.23
C GLU A 126 -17.82 8.14 -16.56
N TYR A 127 -18.68 8.05 -15.53
CA TYR A 127 -20.14 8.05 -15.71
C TYR A 127 -20.64 9.35 -16.32
N ILE A 128 -20.21 10.49 -15.77
CA ILE A 128 -20.62 11.81 -16.24
C ILE A 128 -20.20 12.02 -17.69
N VAL A 129 -18.95 11.68 -18.04
CA VAL A 129 -18.43 11.82 -19.40
C VAL A 129 -19.20 10.93 -20.38
N TYR A 130 -19.46 9.68 -20.02
CA TYR A 130 -20.21 8.75 -20.86
C TYR A 130 -21.66 9.20 -21.07
N ASN A 131 -22.34 9.61 -20.01
CA ASN A 131 -23.74 10.03 -20.10
C ASN A 131 -23.90 11.36 -20.84
N LYS A 132 -23.00 12.33 -20.66
CA LYS A 132 -23.01 13.57 -21.45
C LYS A 132 -22.89 13.32 -22.96
N ALA A 133 -22.11 12.32 -23.35
CA ALA A 133 -21.89 12.00 -24.76
C ALA A 133 -23.05 11.20 -25.39
N ASN A 134 -23.72 10.34 -24.61
CA ASN A 134 -24.68 9.37 -25.14
C ASN A 134 -26.14 9.64 -24.76
N ASN A 135 -26.40 10.33 -23.65
CA ASN A 135 -27.74 10.54 -23.11
C ASN A 135 -28.12 12.03 -23.16
N LEU A 136 -29.04 12.38 -24.05
CA LEU A 136 -29.51 13.76 -24.22
C LEU A 136 -30.33 14.28 -23.02
N PHE A 137 -30.85 13.39 -22.18
CA PHE A 137 -31.65 13.71 -20.99
C PHE A 137 -30.84 13.64 -19.70
N PHE A 138 -29.52 13.46 -19.79
CA PHE A 138 -28.69 13.40 -18.60
C PHE A 138 -28.54 14.79 -17.98
N ASP A 139 -28.95 14.90 -16.73
CA ASP A 139 -28.74 16.06 -15.88
C ASP A 139 -27.96 15.62 -14.64
N GLU A 140 -26.87 16.32 -14.35
CA GLU A 140 -26.00 15.99 -13.21
C GLU A 140 -26.69 16.24 -11.86
N ASP A 141 -27.61 17.20 -11.80
CA ASP A 141 -28.20 17.61 -10.53
C ASP A 141 -29.45 16.80 -10.17
N THR A 142 -30.07 16.16 -11.16
CA THR A 142 -31.34 15.43 -11.01
C THR A 142 -31.16 13.90 -10.96
N ASP A 143 -30.01 13.37 -11.40
CA ASP A 143 -29.73 11.93 -11.40
C ASP A 143 -29.59 11.38 -9.96
N GLU A 144 -30.60 10.62 -9.53
CA GLU A 144 -30.70 10.07 -8.17
C GLU A 144 -29.50 9.17 -7.81
N ASP A 145 -28.95 8.46 -8.78
CA ASP A 145 -27.84 7.54 -8.58
C ASP A 145 -26.50 8.28 -8.42
N LEU A 146 -26.30 9.38 -9.17
CA LEU A 146 -25.16 10.27 -9.02
C LEU A 146 -25.15 10.93 -7.64
N LEU A 147 -26.31 11.40 -7.17
CA LEU A 147 -26.45 11.98 -5.83
C LEU A 147 -26.08 10.96 -4.74
N LYS A 148 -26.62 9.74 -4.81
CA LYS A 148 -26.26 8.64 -3.89
C LYS A 148 -24.77 8.30 -3.94
N ALA A 149 -24.15 8.34 -5.12
CA ALA A 149 -22.73 8.09 -5.27
C ALA A 149 -21.87 9.20 -4.63
N ARG A 150 -22.25 10.47 -4.82
CA ARG A 150 -21.61 11.64 -4.21
C ARG A 150 -21.72 11.61 -2.68
N GLU A 151 -22.89 11.26 -2.13
CA GLU A 151 -23.08 11.09 -0.69
C GLU A 151 -22.17 10.00 -0.12
N LYS A 152 -22.11 8.82 -0.76
CA LYS A 152 -21.21 7.74 -0.35
C LYS A 152 -19.74 8.16 -0.43
N LEU A 153 -19.37 8.94 -1.44
CA LEU A 153 -18.02 9.47 -1.59
C LEU A 153 -17.69 10.44 -0.45
N ALA A 154 -18.60 11.36 -0.10
CA ALA A 154 -18.42 12.30 1.00
C ALA A 154 -18.21 11.57 2.35
N ILE A 155 -19.00 10.53 2.63
CA ILE A 155 -18.84 9.70 3.83
C ILE A 155 -17.46 9.03 3.85
N LYS A 156 -17.02 8.45 2.72
CA LYS A 156 -15.70 7.83 2.62
C LYS A 156 -14.56 8.84 2.83
N MET A 157 -14.67 10.04 2.25
CA MET A 157 -13.69 11.11 2.45
C MET A 157 -13.59 11.52 3.92
N ALA A 158 -14.72 11.69 4.61
CA ALA A 158 -14.74 12.02 6.03
C ALA A 158 -14.08 10.93 6.89
N ASN A 159 -14.36 9.66 6.58
CA ASN A 159 -13.73 8.53 7.28
C ASN A 159 -12.21 8.46 7.04
N VAL A 160 -11.75 8.72 5.82
CA VAL A 160 -10.32 8.79 5.49
C VAL A 160 -9.66 9.93 6.26
N GLN A 161 -10.26 11.12 6.27
CA GLN A 161 -9.74 12.28 7.01
C GLN A 161 -9.61 11.99 8.51
N ALA A 162 -10.65 11.43 9.13
CA ALA A 162 -10.61 11.03 10.54
C ALA A 162 -9.50 10.00 10.83
N ALA A 163 -9.27 9.06 9.90
CA ALA A 163 -8.21 8.06 10.01
C ALA A 163 -6.80 8.66 9.84
N GLU A 164 -6.62 9.63 8.92
CA GLU A 164 -5.36 10.38 8.78
C GLU A 164 -5.02 11.13 10.07
N ASP A 165 -5.99 11.78 10.69
CA ASP A 165 -5.76 12.57 11.89
C ASP A 165 -5.44 11.69 13.11
N ARG A 166 -6.08 10.51 13.22
CA ARG A 166 -5.70 9.48 14.21
C ARG A 166 -4.27 9.00 14.00
N LEU A 167 -3.83 8.81 12.76
CA LEU A 167 -2.47 8.39 12.45
C LEU A 167 -1.45 9.48 12.81
N LYS A 168 -1.74 10.75 12.50
CA LYS A 168 -0.90 11.89 12.90
C LYS A 168 -0.71 11.97 14.42
N GLN A 169 -1.77 11.76 15.20
CA GLN A 169 -1.69 11.70 16.65
C GLN A 169 -0.79 10.57 17.14
N LYS A 170 -0.93 9.37 16.57
CA LYS A 170 -0.07 8.21 16.89
C LYS A 170 1.40 8.49 16.58
N ILE A 171 1.69 9.10 15.42
CA ILE A 171 3.07 9.47 15.03
C ILE A 171 3.69 10.44 16.04
N LYS A 172 2.92 11.44 16.52
CA LYS A 172 3.39 12.37 17.56
C LYS A 172 3.74 11.63 18.85
N GLN A 173 2.87 10.75 19.32
CA GLN A 173 3.11 9.96 20.54
C GLN A 173 4.35 9.06 20.42
N VAL A 174 4.60 8.47 19.25
CA VAL A 174 5.81 7.66 19.03
C VAL A 174 7.06 8.53 19.09
N LYS A 175 7.05 9.71 18.47
CA LYS A 175 8.18 10.65 18.54
C LYS A 175 8.47 11.09 19.96
N GLU A 176 7.45 11.45 20.74
CA GLU A 176 7.59 11.85 22.14
C GLU A 176 8.16 10.74 23.04
N LYS A 177 7.90 9.47 22.72
CA LYS A 177 8.47 8.33 23.47
C LYS A 177 9.91 7.97 23.09
N THR A 178 10.38 8.47 21.96
CA THR A 178 11.72 8.16 21.42
C THR A 178 12.74 9.25 21.80
N VAL A 179 12.28 10.41 22.31
CA VAL A 179 13.07 11.50 22.89
C VAL A 179 13.18 11.29 24.40
#